data_AF-A0A813KZY7-F1
#
_entry.id   AF-A0A813KZY7-F1
#
_cell.length_a   1.000
_cell.length_b   1.000
_cell.length_c   1.000
_cell.angle_alpha   90.00
_cell.angle_beta   90.00
_cell.angle_gamma   90.00
#
_symmetry.space_group_name_H-M   'P 1'
#
loop_
_entity.id
_entity.type
_entity.pdbx_description
1 polymer ?
#
loop_
_entity_poly.entity_id
_entity_poly.type
_entity_poly.pdbx_seq_one_letter_code
_entity_poly.pdbx_strand_id
1 'polypeptide(L)'
;AVLAVFLGGVYVGPMAKPTLRAILAAVQEKHQDRSSDVHVSDTSAQHLRPATTTKTTTTTTTTTTTATTTAISTTPAGPTHAPPVAPYTCQSDLYLGPVQKEFNKGVALDDTTFQTCPSLITVEWPHAKEKMTSIRLFKAWWGRWGGDEERKAAWSQIREFVWKNDAKVLFGTQITCNETDDDVDWGYTWEFMQYIGRPYAMGLAIGNEIELLWSKKDIEQDCLDRIWQKGYFSRKVQERTNALATIPAFSDLTITSVMGGYVLAGQPFVDSKQAGVASFFRWAVSVYGRRWAFTWNIYPYFDPHIQLDAGGFGTCNDAMQHAINFAPGCMLPSQLAELRRRTAAITGRKDDITWLGETGWSYPQASTLDTVMAGCKEFSTQEAMSLYYQNFLDWDLSLGADVRPIDHAFYFTFRDSVNFELHENFGLMSSCNSFHCKLQTEKDRLLLL
;
A
#
# COMPACT_ATOMS: atom_id res chain seq x y z
N ALA A 1 -48.85 -5.99 -37.21
CA ALA A 1 -47.42 -6.28 -37.36
C ALA A 1 -46.68 -4.95 -37.42
N VAL A 2 -45.85 -4.69 -36.39
CA VAL A 2 -44.61 -3.86 -36.35
C VAL A 2 -44.74 -2.36 -36.74
N LEU A 3 -44.66 -1.34 -35.86
CA LEU A 3 -43.61 -0.81 -34.92
C LEU A 3 -42.58 0.16 -35.58
N ALA A 4 -42.39 1.33 -34.92
CA ALA A 4 -41.28 2.33 -34.91
C ALA A 4 -41.84 3.77 -35.06
N VAL A 5 -41.94 4.69 -34.09
CA VAL A 5 -41.20 5.12 -32.87
C VAL A 5 -39.86 5.83 -33.14
N PHE A 6 -39.98 7.16 -33.24
CA PHE A 6 -39.13 8.26 -32.75
C PHE A 6 -37.62 8.06 -32.55
N LEU A 7 -36.83 8.83 -33.31
CA LEU A 7 -35.48 9.28 -32.97
C LEU A 7 -35.46 10.82 -32.95
N GLY A 8 -35.34 11.41 -31.76
CA GLY A 8 -35.05 12.83 -31.55
C GLY A 8 -33.57 13.01 -31.25
N GLY A 9 -32.84 13.65 -32.17
CA GLY A 9 -31.42 13.96 -32.02
C GLY A 9 -31.19 15.14 -31.07
N VAL A 10 -30.25 14.98 -30.15
CA VAL A 10 -29.67 16.06 -29.35
C VAL A 10 -28.35 16.48 -29.99
N TYR A 11 -28.29 17.75 -30.36
CA TYR A 11 -27.15 18.45 -30.95
C TYR A 11 -26.14 18.79 -29.83
N VAL A 12 -24.91 18.29 -29.91
CA VAL A 12 -23.81 18.65 -29.00
C VAL A 12 -22.87 19.60 -29.74
N GLY A 13 -22.89 20.88 -29.34
CA GLY A 13 -21.95 21.89 -29.83
C GLY A 13 -20.55 21.77 -29.18
N PRO A 14 -19.50 22.35 -29.79
CA PRO A 14 -18.13 22.18 -29.33
C PRO A 14 -17.85 23.02 -28.07
N MET A 15 -17.47 22.37 -26.98
CA MET A 15 -16.99 23.06 -25.77
C MET A 15 -15.59 23.65 -26.01
N ALA A 16 -15.47 24.95 -25.74
CA ALA A 16 -14.25 25.72 -25.79
C ALA A 16 -13.28 25.33 -24.66
N LYS A 17 -12.04 25.02 -25.02
CA LYS A 17 -10.87 25.12 -24.12
C LYS A 17 -10.50 26.61 -24.04
N PRO A 18 -10.64 27.29 -22.89
CA PRO A 18 -9.44 27.53 -22.06
C PRO A 18 -9.75 27.78 -20.57
N THR A 19 -9.37 26.85 -19.69
CA THR A 19 -9.33 27.14 -18.23
C THR A 19 -8.06 26.63 -17.56
N LEU A 20 -7.29 25.77 -18.23
CA LEU A 20 -6.07 25.19 -17.68
C LEU A 20 -4.88 26.17 -17.65
N ARG A 21 -4.83 27.17 -18.54
CA ARG A 21 -3.75 28.19 -18.56
C ARG A 21 -3.89 29.25 -17.45
N ALA A 22 -5.11 29.52 -16.97
CA ALA A 22 -5.33 30.52 -15.93
C ALA A 22 -4.91 30.02 -14.54
N ILE A 23 -5.03 28.70 -14.29
CA ILE A 23 -4.60 28.06 -13.04
C ILE A 23 -3.06 27.97 -12.97
N LEU A 24 -2.39 27.73 -14.10
CA LEU A 24 -0.93 27.68 -14.19
C LEU A 24 -0.25 29.04 -13.93
N ALA A 25 -0.87 30.15 -14.31
CA ALA A 25 -0.32 31.49 -14.10
C ALA A 25 -0.36 31.94 -12.62
N ALA A 26 -1.34 31.49 -11.83
CA ALA A 26 -1.46 31.86 -10.42
C ALA A 26 -0.45 31.13 -9.50
N VAL A 27 0.17 30.05 -9.98
CA VAL A 27 1.17 29.27 -9.22
C VAL A 27 2.60 29.77 -9.47
N GLN A 28 2.86 30.40 -10.63
CA GLN A 28 4.21 30.84 -11.01
C GLN A 28 4.68 32.14 -10.32
N GLU A 29 3.78 32.95 -9.73
CA GLU A 29 4.15 34.26 -9.20
C GLU A 29 4.56 34.27 -7.71
N LYS A 30 4.53 33.11 -7.01
CA LYS A 30 4.73 33.07 -5.54
C LYS A 30 6.00 32.38 -5.04
N HIS A 31 6.89 31.90 -5.90
CA HIS A 31 8.11 31.18 -5.48
C HIS A 31 9.42 31.67 -6.11
N GLN A 32 9.45 32.94 -6.50
CA GLN A 32 10.67 33.58 -6.98
C GLN A 32 11.35 34.37 -5.85
N ASP A 33 11.60 33.69 -4.72
CA ASP A 33 12.59 34.17 -3.76
C ASP A 33 13.05 33.01 -2.86
N ARG A 34 14.37 32.86 -2.72
CA ARG A 34 15.12 31.78 -2.01
C ARG A 34 15.41 30.50 -2.79
N SER A 35 16.39 30.59 -3.68
CA SER A 35 17.37 29.51 -3.87
C SER A 35 18.73 30.14 -4.13
N SER A 36 19.56 30.21 -3.10
CA SER A 36 20.99 30.47 -3.22
C SER A 36 21.76 29.45 -2.38
N ASP A 37 22.64 28.74 -3.09
CA ASP A 37 23.92 28.19 -2.66
C ASP A 37 23.95 27.02 -1.67
N VAL A 38 24.16 25.80 -2.21
CA VAL A 38 25.28 24.94 -1.79
C VAL A 38 25.83 24.19 -3.01
N HIS A 39 27.02 24.60 -3.45
CA HIS A 39 27.88 23.85 -4.35
C HIS A 39 28.63 22.78 -3.54
N VAL A 40 28.53 21.50 -3.92
CA VAL A 40 29.49 20.48 -3.49
C VAL A 40 30.18 19.93 -4.74
N SER A 41 31.48 20.18 -4.78
CA SER A 41 32.41 19.81 -5.84
C SER A 41 32.72 18.31 -5.84
N ASP A 42 32.68 17.78 -7.05
CA ASP A 42 33.09 16.46 -7.50
C ASP A 42 34.62 16.29 -7.44
N THR A 43 35.10 15.16 -6.90
CA THR A 43 36.48 14.68 -7.09
C THR A 43 36.52 13.18 -7.36
N SER A 44 36.54 12.88 -8.66
CA SER A 44 37.28 11.83 -9.36
C SER A 44 38.28 11.00 -8.53
N ALA A 45 38.18 9.66 -8.62
CA ALA A 45 39.30 8.75 -8.35
C ALA A 45 39.39 7.65 -9.41
N GLN A 46 40.50 7.64 -10.13
CA GLN A 46 40.90 6.65 -11.12
C GLN A 46 41.46 5.37 -10.47
N HIS A 47 41.39 4.29 -11.26
CA HIS A 47 42.00 2.97 -11.10
C HIS A 47 43.32 2.88 -10.33
N LEU A 48 43.49 1.80 -9.56
CA LEU A 48 44.70 0.96 -9.48
C LEU A 48 44.37 -0.45 -8.92
N ARG A 49 44.65 -1.50 -9.70
CA ARG A 49 45.03 -2.87 -9.25
C ARG A 49 46.56 -2.89 -9.05
N PRO A 50 47.24 -3.95 -8.53
CA PRO A 50 46.82 -5.24 -7.94
C PRO A 50 47.57 -5.60 -6.62
N ALA A 51 47.20 -6.71 -5.95
CA ALA A 51 48.18 -7.68 -5.40
C ALA A 51 47.48 -8.96 -4.89
N THR A 52 48.00 -10.10 -5.34
CA THR A 52 47.66 -11.46 -4.92
C THR A 52 48.47 -11.80 -3.67
N THR A 53 47.82 -12.19 -2.57
CA THR A 53 48.52 -12.63 -1.35
C THR A 53 48.20 -14.09 -1.03
N THR A 54 49.23 -14.91 -1.09
CA THR A 54 49.25 -16.34 -0.73
C THR A 54 49.05 -16.51 0.77
N LYS A 55 48.05 -17.33 1.19
CA LYS A 55 47.84 -17.72 2.60
C LYS A 55 48.69 -18.95 2.94
N THR A 56 49.63 -18.77 3.85
CA THR A 56 50.36 -19.84 4.54
C THR A 56 49.51 -20.38 5.68
N THR A 57 49.30 -21.70 5.70
CA THR A 57 48.56 -22.41 6.76
C THR A 57 49.56 -22.91 7.80
N THR A 58 49.46 -22.42 9.04
CA THR A 58 50.24 -22.92 10.18
C THR A 58 49.34 -23.79 11.04
N THR A 59 49.60 -25.09 11.04
CA THR A 59 48.93 -26.07 11.90
C THR A 59 49.63 -26.13 13.25
N THR A 60 48.97 -25.65 14.30
CA THR A 60 49.46 -25.78 15.68
C THR A 60 48.74 -26.93 16.37
N THR A 61 49.48 -28.01 16.65
CA THR A 61 49.00 -29.17 17.40
C THR A 61 49.10 -28.87 18.89
N THR A 62 47.95 -28.79 19.59
CA THR A 62 47.89 -28.64 21.04
C THR A 62 47.53 -29.99 21.67
N THR A 63 48.44 -30.53 22.47
CA THR A 63 48.25 -31.75 23.26
C THR A 63 47.49 -31.40 24.54
N THR A 64 46.28 -31.93 24.71
CA THR A 64 45.46 -31.72 25.91
C THR A 64 45.65 -32.87 26.90
N THR A 65 46.21 -32.56 28.07
CA THR A 65 46.32 -33.47 29.22
C THR A 65 44.96 -33.56 29.92
N THR A 66 44.42 -34.77 30.04
CA THR A 66 43.13 -35.02 30.70
C THR A 66 43.34 -35.18 32.21
N ALA A 67 42.81 -34.23 33.00
CA ALA A 67 42.70 -34.36 34.45
C ALA A 67 41.24 -34.64 34.82
N THR A 68 40.96 -35.86 35.29
CA THR A 68 39.63 -36.27 35.76
C THR A 68 39.36 -35.63 37.12
N THR A 69 38.48 -34.63 37.13
CA THR A 69 37.97 -33.99 38.36
C THR A 69 36.49 -34.34 38.47
N THR A 70 36.12 -35.08 39.52
CA THR A 70 34.73 -35.43 39.81
C THR A 70 34.01 -34.19 40.37
N ALA A 71 33.40 -33.40 39.48
CA ALA A 71 32.59 -32.26 39.84
C ALA A 71 31.15 -32.68 40.18
N ILE A 72 30.67 -32.26 41.34
CA ILE A 72 29.27 -32.41 41.76
C ILE A 72 28.41 -31.57 40.80
N SER A 73 27.53 -32.23 40.04
CA SER A 73 26.64 -31.60 39.07
C SER A 73 25.49 -30.88 39.78
N THR A 74 25.67 -29.58 40.04
CA THR A 74 24.53 -28.68 40.26
C THR A 74 24.06 -28.22 38.89
N THR A 75 22.98 -28.83 38.39
CA THR A 75 22.32 -28.41 37.14
C THR A 75 21.93 -26.95 37.29
N PRO A 76 22.50 -26.02 36.50
CA PRO A 76 22.05 -24.64 36.51
C PRO A 76 20.57 -24.64 36.15
N ALA A 77 19.74 -23.97 36.95
CA ALA A 77 18.37 -23.70 36.56
C ALA A 77 18.43 -23.06 35.16
N GLY A 78 17.91 -23.79 34.16
CA GLY A 78 17.90 -23.32 32.78
C GLY A 78 17.24 -21.94 32.73
N PRO A 79 17.62 -21.10 31.76
CA PRO A 79 17.03 -19.77 31.62
C PRO A 79 15.52 -19.90 31.66
N THR A 80 14.90 -19.34 32.71
CA THR A 80 13.46 -19.27 32.85
C THR A 80 12.93 -18.51 31.64
N HIS A 81 12.39 -19.25 30.67
CA HIS A 81 11.73 -18.67 29.51
C HIS A 81 10.67 -17.71 30.03
N ALA A 82 10.82 -16.42 29.68
CA ALA A 82 9.82 -15.42 30.00
C ALA A 82 8.45 -15.93 29.51
N PRO A 83 7.37 -15.74 30.30
CA PRO A 83 6.05 -16.15 29.87
C PRO A 83 5.72 -15.53 28.51
N PRO A 84 5.04 -16.27 27.61
CA PRO A 84 4.73 -15.79 26.28
C PRO A 84 3.96 -14.47 26.38
N VAL A 85 4.45 -13.44 25.70
CA VAL A 85 3.83 -12.11 25.66
C VAL A 85 2.44 -12.26 25.03
N ALA A 86 1.41 -11.79 25.73
CA ALA A 86 0.05 -11.81 25.24
C ALA A 86 -0.01 -11.08 23.88
N PRO A 87 -0.74 -11.60 22.88
CA PRO A 87 -0.91 -10.89 21.62
C PRO A 87 -1.48 -9.49 21.86
N TYR A 88 -0.96 -8.52 21.11
CA TYR A 88 -1.44 -7.14 21.20
C TYR A 88 -2.80 -7.01 20.51
N THR A 89 -3.73 -6.32 21.19
CA THR A 89 -5.01 -5.85 20.66
C THR A 89 -5.24 -4.45 21.23
N CYS A 90 -5.70 -3.51 20.41
CA CYS A 90 -6.03 -2.17 20.89
C CYS A 90 -7.33 -2.20 21.69
N GLN A 91 -7.44 -1.34 22.70
CA GLN A 91 -8.62 -1.27 23.55
C GLN A 91 -9.68 -0.37 22.93
N SER A 92 -10.91 -0.85 22.85
CA SER A 92 -12.06 -0.04 22.49
C SER A 92 -13.32 -0.53 23.18
N ASP A 93 -14.17 0.41 23.57
CA ASP A 93 -15.53 0.16 24.03
C ASP A 93 -16.53 0.03 22.86
N LEU A 94 -16.09 0.36 21.63
CA LEU A 94 -16.86 0.30 20.41
C LEU A 94 -16.68 -1.06 19.72
N TYR A 95 -17.81 -1.71 19.45
CA TYR A 95 -17.89 -2.91 18.60
C TYR A 95 -18.70 -2.58 17.35
N LEU A 96 -18.08 -2.69 16.18
CA LEU A 96 -18.70 -2.33 14.89
C LEU A 96 -19.41 -3.49 14.20
N GLY A 97 -19.26 -4.72 14.72
CA GLY A 97 -19.84 -5.92 14.14
C GLY A 97 -18.77 -6.95 13.74
N PRO A 98 -19.19 -8.08 13.15
CA PRO A 98 -18.28 -9.08 12.61
C PRO A 98 -17.65 -8.61 11.29
N VAL A 99 -16.47 -9.13 10.96
CA VAL A 99 -15.83 -8.90 9.67
C VAL A 99 -16.35 -9.87 8.62
N GLN A 100 -17.14 -9.39 7.65
CA GLN A 100 -17.57 -10.21 6.51
C GLN A 100 -16.38 -10.54 5.62
N LYS A 101 -16.26 -11.81 5.19
CA LYS A 101 -15.14 -12.28 4.34
C LYS A 101 -13.77 -11.93 4.94
N GLU A 102 -13.63 -12.17 6.23
CA GLU A 102 -12.44 -11.88 7.03
C GLU A 102 -11.13 -12.39 6.39
N PHE A 103 -11.16 -13.59 5.81
CA PHE A 103 -9.99 -14.18 5.14
C PHE A 103 -9.58 -13.48 3.83
N ASN A 104 -10.48 -12.69 3.25
CA ASN A 104 -10.27 -11.90 2.04
C ASN A 104 -10.06 -10.41 2.34
N LYS A 105 -9.82 -10.06 3.61
CA LYS A 105 -9.54 -8.70 4.04
C LYS A 105 -8.21 -8.63 4.81
N GLY A 106 -7.58 -7.46 4.75
CA GLY A 106 -6.38 -7.16 5.52
C GLY A 106 -6.20 -5.67 5.76
N VAL A 107 -5.07 -5.32 6.35
CA VAL A 107 -4.70 -3.93 6.59
C VAL A 107 -3.38 -3.63 5.88
N ALA A 108 -3.29 -2.48 5.23
CA ALA A 108 -2.02 -1.95 4.77
C ALA A 108 -1.22 -1.47 5.98
N LEU A 109 0.04 -1.89 6.09
CA LEU A 109 0.92 -1.50 7.19
C LEU A 109 1.63 -0.21 6.79
N ASP A 110 1.33 0.87 7.50
CA ASP A 110 2.04 2.14 7.31
C ASP A 110 3.51 2.04 7.74
N ASP A 111 4.32 2.93 7.15
CA ASP A 111 5.75 3.03 7.43
C ASP A 111 6.04 3.29 8.92
N THR A 112 5.17 4.01 9.64
CA THR A 112 5.37 4.31 11.08
C THR A 112 5.23 3.04 11.91
N THR A 113 4.19 2.24 11.68
CA THR A 113 3.98 0.96 12.37
C THR A 113 5.14 0.01 12.08
N PHE A 114 5.53 -0.15 10.81
CA PHE A 114 6.66 -1.03 10.45
C PHE A 114 7.93 -0.58 11.17
N GLN A 115 8.32 0.68 10.99
CA GLN A 115 9.59 1.19 11.49
C GLN A 115 9.65 1.19 13.01
N THR A 116 8.61 1.69 13.68
CA THR A 116 8.74 2.15 15.08
C THR A 116 8.06 1.24 16.09
N CYS A 117 7.02 0.49 15.68
CA CYS A 117 6.33 -0.41 16.60
C CYS A 117 5.78 -1.70 15.92
N PRO A 118 6.62 -2.49 15.23
CA PRO A 118 6.17 -3.68 14.52
C PRO A 118 5.62 -4.79 15.45
N SER A 119 5.90 -4.74 16.75
CA SER A 119 5.32 -5.61 17.78
C SER A 119 3.90 -5.23 18.21
N LEU A 120 3.42 -4.05 17.81
CA LEU A 120 2.10 -3.53 18.16
C LEU A 120 1.09 -3.66 17.01
N ILE A 121 1.30 -4.63 16.11
CA ILE A 121 0.30 -5.03 15.13
C ILE A 121 -0.76 -5.87 15.86
N THR A 122 -2.04 -5.51 15.73
CA THR A 122 -3.13 -6.19 16.44
C THR A 122 -3.38 -7.55 15.82
N VAL A 123 -3.61 -8.56 16.64
CA VAL A 123 -3.97 -9.90 16.15
C VAL A 123 -5.41 -9.99 15.64
N GLU A 124 -6.27 -9.13 16.16
CA GLU A 124 -7.68 -8.98 15.78
C GLU A 124 -7.88 -7.68 15.00
N TRP A 125 -8.92 -7.66 14.18
CA TRP A 125 -9.39 -6.43 13.56
C TRP A 125 -9.80 -5.42 14.64
N PRO A 126 -9.30 -4.17 14.59
CA PRO A 126 -9.80 -3.11 15.48
C PRO A 126 -11.33 -3.03 15.39
N HIS A 127 -11.98 -2.93 16.55
CA HIS A 127 -13.44 -2.84 16.70
C HIS A 127 -14.24 -4.10 16.32
N ALA A 128 -13.57 -5.22 16.08
CA ALA A 128 -14.20 -6.51 15.80
C ALA A 128 -13.52 -7.64 16.62
N LYS A 129 -13.89 -8.91 16.39
CA LYS A 129 -13.34 -10.07 17.13
C LYS A 129 -12.58 -11.07 16.25
N GLU A 130 -12.71 -10.89 14.94
CA GLU A 130 -12.08 -11.73 13.95
C GLU A 130 -10.59 -11.45 13.88
N LYS A 131 -9.81 -12.49 13.59
CA LYS A 131 -8.37 -12.35 13.42
C LYS A 131 -8.04 -11.57 12.15
N MET A 132 -6.96 -10.80 12.20
CA MET A 132 -6.39 -10.17 11.02
C MET A 132 -5.51 -11.18 10.28
N THR A 133 -5.97 -11.65 9.11
CA THR A 133 -5.34 -12.76 8.38
C THR A 133 -4.49 -12.30 7.21
N SER A 134 -4.34 -11.00 6.97
CA SER A 134 -3.42 -10.52 5.97
C SER A 134 -2.97 -9.08 6.20
N ILE A 135 -1.76 -8.79 5.76
CA ILE A 135 -1.19 -7.45 5.75
C ILE A 135 -0.58 -7.15 4.38
N ARG A 136 -0.60 -5.87 4.01
CA ARG A 136 0.12 -5.36 2.84
C ARG A 136 1.29 -4.50 3.31
N LEU A 137 2.47 -4.75 2.75
CA LEU A 137 3.67 -3.94 2.95
C LEU A 137 3.97 -3.14 1.70
N PHE A 138 4.43 -1.91 1.86
CA PHE A 138 4.85 -1.06 0.73
C PHE A 138 6.30 -1.28 0.32
N LYS A 139 7.12 -1.67 1.29
CA LYS A 139 8.54 -2.00 1.22
C LYS A 139 8.89 -2.92 2.39
N ALA A 140 10.01 -3.63 2.31
CA ALA A 140 10.48 -4.45 3.42
C ALA A 140 11.38 -3.68 4.40
N TRP A 141 12.07 -2.63 3.96
CA TRP A 141 12.86 -1.75 4.81
C TRP A 141 13.26 -0.49 4.04
N TRP A 142 13.59 0.58 4.73
CA TRP A 142 14.26 1.74 4.15
C TRP A 142 15.53 2.04 4.93
N GLY A 143 16.67 2.23 4.26
CA GLY A 143 17.95 2.47 4.93
C GLY A 143 17.97 3.70 5.85
N ARG A 144 17.00 4.61 5.72
CA ARG A 144 16.83 5.77 6.62
C ARG A 144 16.15 5.43 7.94
N TRP A 145 15.57 4.25 8.07
CA TRP A 145 14.88 3.81 9.29
C TRP A 145 15.80 3.27 10.38
N GLY A 146 17.03 2.90 10.02
CA GLY A 146 17.99 2.28 10.92
C GLY A 146 18.91 1.30 10.17
N GLY A 147 19.87 0.76 10.89
CA GLY A 147 20.81 -0.23 10.40
C GLY A 147 20.22 -1.64 10.35
N ASP A 148 21.11 -2.62 10.23
CA ASP A 148 20.75 -4.03 10.09
C ASP A 148 20.11 -4.61 11.36
N GLU A 149 20.50 -4.13 12.54
CA GLU A 149 19.94 -4.58 13.82
C GLU A 149 18.47 -4.16 13.98
N GLU A 150 18.14 -2.90 13.72
CA GLU A 150 16.77 -2.39 13.76
C GLU A 150 15.89 -3.08 12.71
N ARG A 151 16.43 -3.27 11.49
CA ARG A 151 15.75 -3.99 10.41
C ARG A 151 15.37 -5.41 10.83
N LYS A 152 16.34 -6.18 11.35
CA LYS A 152 16.12 -7.57 11.77
C LYS A 152 15.19 -7.66 12.98
N ALA A 153 15.28 -6.72 13.91
CA ALA A 153 14.34 -6.64 15.03
C ALA A 153 12.90 -6.41 14.54
N ALA A 154 12.69 -5.48 13.62
CA ALA A 154 11.38 -5.22 13.03
C ALA A 154 10.84 -6.44 12.26
N TRP A 155 11.67 -7.05 11.42
CA TRP A 155 11.31 -8.27 10.67
C TRP A 155 10.95 -9.44 11.58
N SER A 156 11.66 -9.61 12.69
CA SER A 156 11.34 -10.65 13.68
C SER A 156 9.97 -10.43 14.30
N GLN A 157 9.61 -9.19 14.63
CA GLN A 157 8.32 -8.85 15.23
C GLN A 157 7.16 -9.04 14.24
N ILE A 158 7.34 -8.61 12.97
CA ILE A 158 6.34 -8.86 11.91
C ILE A 158 6.19 -10.36 11.65
N ARG A 159 7.29 -11.12 11.61
CA ARG A 159 7.25 -12.57 11.45
C ARG A 159 6.47 -13.25 12.57
N GLU A 160 6.68 -12.81 13.81
CA GLU A 160 5.92 -13.34 14.95
C GLU A 160 4.41 -13.09 14.77
N PHE A 161 4.02 -11.86 14.41
CA PHE A 161 2.62 -11.55 14.07
C PHE A 161 2.08 -12.47 12.97
N VAL A 162 2.82 -12.61 11.86
CA VAL A 162 2.44 -13.41 10.69
C VAL A 162 2.22 -14.87 11.08
N TRP A 163 3.15 -15.46 11.83
CA TRP A 163 3.08 -16.85 12.24
C TRP A 163 1.98 -17.12 13.26
N LYS A 164 1.79 -16.21 14.23
CA LYS A 164 0.77 -16.34 15.27
C LYS A 164 -0.65 -16.26 14.73
N ASN A 165 -0.84 -15.51 13.63
CA ASN A 165 -2.14 -15.30 13.00
C ASN A 165 -2.38 -16.14 11.74
N ASP A 166 -1.38 -16.94 11.31
CA ASP A 166 -1.35 -17.50 9.95
C ASP A 166 -1.64 -16.45 8.87
N ALA A 167 -1.16 -15.22 9.09
CA ALA A 167 -1.45 -14.11 8.22
C ALA A 167 -0.68 -14.23 6.89
N LYS A 168 -1.26 -13.74 5.81
CA LYS A 168 -0.59 -13.64 4.51
C LYS A 168 -0.06 -12.23 4.27
N VAL A 169 1.10 -12.13 3.64
CA VAL A 169 1.79 -10.85 3.38
C VAL A 169 1.80 -10.59 1.89
N LEU A 170 1.20 -9.47 1.47
CA LEU A 170 1.47 -8.87 0.17
C LEU A 170 2.72 -8.01 0.29
N PHE A 171 3.85 -8.51 -0.22
CA PHE A 171 5.13 -7.81 -0.15
C PHE A 171 5.19 -6.71 -1.21
N GLY A 172 5.56 -5.50 -0.81
CA GLY A 172 5.81 -4.40 -1.73
C GLY A 172 7.30 -4.20 -1.97
N THR A 173 7.65 -3.77 -3.19
CA THR A 173 8.97 -3.24 -3.53
C THR A 173 8.81 -2.05 -4.46
N GLN A 174 9.55 -0.99 -4.19
CA GLN A 174 9.38 0.32 -4.81
C GLN A 174 9.88 0.34 -6.26
N ILE A 175 9.30 1.23 -7.06
CA ILE A 175 9.83 1.65 -8.35
C ILE A 175 9.85 3.17 -8.34
N THR A 176 10.99 3.78 -8.59
CA THR A 176 11.23 5.21 -8.49
C THR A 176 12.07 5.71 -9.66
N CYS A 177 12.49 6.97 -9.59
CA CYS A 177 13.45 7.55 -10.52
C CYS A 177 14.90 7.15 -10.25
N ASN A 178 15.20 6.42 -9.18
CA ASN A 178 16.55 5.99 -8.81
C ASN A 178 16.66 4.46 -8.84
N GLU A 179 17.32 3.92 -9.88
CA GLU A 179 17.48 2.47 -10.04
C GLU A 179 18.32 1.83 -8.93
N THR A 180 19.31 2.55 -8.40
CA THR A 180 20.14 2.04 -7.30
C THR A 180 19.30 1.86 -6.04
N ASP A 181 18.47 2.83 -5.69
CA ASP A 181 17.60 2.75 -4.51
C ASP A 181 16.55 1.63 -4.68
N ASP A 182 15.99 1.50 -5.89
CA ASP A 182 15.03 0.45 -6.23
C ASP A 182 15.64 -0.96 -6.13
N ASP A 183 16.92 -1.12 -6.42
CA ASP A 183 17.64 -2.39 -6.31
C ASP A 183 18.03 -2.72 -4.86
N VAL A 184 18.33 -1.70 -4.04
CA VAL A 184 18.52 -1.86 -2.59
C VAL A 184 17.23 -2.28 -1.91
N ASP A 185 16.11 -1.60 -2.20
CA ASP A 185 14.78 -1.96 -1.70
C ASP A 185 14.38 -3.39 -2.10
N TRP A 186 14.67 -3.79 -3.35
CA TRP A 186 14.46 -5.15 -3.79
C TRP A 186 15.27 -6.17 -2.98
N GLY A 187 16.55 -5.88 -2.70
CA GLY A 187 17.40 -6.74 -1.87
C GLY A 187 16.79 -7.01 -0.49
N TYR A 188 16.27 -5.97 0.16
CA TYR A 188 15.56 -6.10 1.43
C TYR A 188 14.28 -6.92 1.31
N THR A 189 13.50 -6.68 0.26
CA THR A 189 12.25 -7.44 0.02
C THR A 189 12.53 -8.92 -0.22
N TRP A 190 13.52 -9.23 -1.05
CA TRP A 190 13.93 -10.59 -1.35
C TRP A 190 14.42 -11.37 -0.12
N GLU A 191 15.22 -10.73 0.73
CA GLU A 191 15.69 -11.33 1.99
C GLU A 191 14.53 -11.54 2.97
N PHE A 192 13.64 -10.56 3.12
CA PHE A 192 12.52 -10.67 4.05
C PHE A 192 11.50 -11.75 3.64
N MET A 193 11.24 -11.88 2.34
CA MET A 193 10.37 -12.95 1.82
C MET A 193 10.89 -14.35 2.18
N GLN A 194 12.20 -14.57 2.09
CA GLN A 194 12.82 -15.84 2.53
C GLN A 194 12.71 -16.03 4.03
N TYR A 195 12.89 -14.94 4.80
CA TYR A 195 12.81 -14.96 6.25
C TYR A 195 11.41 -15.30 6.75
N ILE A 196 10.37 -14.78 6.12
CA ILE A 196 8.95 -15.07 6.42
C ILE A 196 8.56 -16.47 5.93
N GLY A 197 8.94 -16.82 4.70
CA GLY A 197 8.68 -18.11 4.08
C GLY A 197 7.44 -18.13 3.18
N ARG A 198 7.47 -19.03 2.18
CA ARG A 198 6.45 -19.14 1.13
C ARG A 198 5.00 -19.31 1.62
N PRO A 199 4.70 -20.12 2.66
CA PRO A 199 3.32 -20.34 3.11
C PRO A 199 2.60 -19.06 3.55
N TYR A 200 3.35 -18.02 3.91
CA TYR A 200 2.83 -16.75 4.36
C TYR A 200 2.92 -15.64 3.31
N ALA A 201 3.45 -15.92 2.12
CA ALA A 201 3.51 -14.96 1.02
C ALA A 201 2.22 -15.02 0.18
N MET A 202 1.46 -13.92 0.18
CA MET A 202 0.26 -13.73 -0.66
C MET A 202 0.63 -13.39 -2.10
N GLY A 203 1.59 -12.47 -2.26
CA GLY A 203 1.99 -11.95 -3.55
C GLY A 203 3.18 -11.02 -3.44
N LEU A 204 3.70 -10.59 -4.59
CA LEU A 204 4.69 -9.52 -4.72
C LEU A 204 4.11 -8.37 -5.55
N ALA A 205 3.94 -7.21 -4.91
CA ALA A 205 3.61 -5.93 -5.53
C ALA A 205 4.89 -5.18 -5.92
N ILE A 206 5.05 -4.92 -7.21
CA ILE A 206 6.21 -4.25 -7.79
C ILE A 206 5.77 -2.86 -8.27
N GLY A 207 6.16 -1.84 -7.52
CA GLY A 207 5.68 -0.47 -7.71
C GLY A 207 4.32 -0.22 -7.06
N ASN A 208 4.11 1.03 -6.68
CA ASN A 208 2.87 1.55 -6.11
C ASN A 208 2.56 2.90 -6.75
N GLU A 209 1.39 3.01 -7.38
CA GLU A 209 0.87 4.23 -8.01
C GLU A 209 1.88 4.88 -8.97
N ILE A 210 2.59 4.05 -9.75
CA ILE A 210 3.62 4.51 -10.68
C ILE A 210 3.04 5.43 -11.74
N GLU A 211 1.74 5.29 -12.05
CA GLU A 211 1.01 6.17 -12.95
C GLU A 211 0.73 7.57 -12.38
N LEU A 212 0.97 7.80 -11.10
CA LEU A 212 0.89 9.12 -10.47
C LEU A 212 2.25 9.82 -10.39
N LEU A 213 3.36 9.19 -10.79
CA LEU A 213 4.68 9.83 -10.71
C LEU A 213 4.76 11.17 -11.45
N TRP A 214 4.00 11.35 -12.53
CA TRP A 214 4.00 12.60 -13.30
C TRP A 214 3.40 13.79 -12.56
N SER A 215 2.61 13.58 -11.50
CA SER A 215 2.00 14.65 -10.73
C SER A 215 2.92 15.18 -9.62
N LYS A 216 4.04 14.50 -9.35
CA LYS A 216 5.01 14.90 -8.33
C LYS A 216 5.91 16.01 -8.87
N LYS A 217 6.14 17.04 -8.04
CA LYS A 217 6.83 18.29 -8.43
C LYS A 217 8.31 18.11 -8.81
N ASP A 218 8.93 17.04 -8.31
CA ASP A 218 10.35 16.73 -8.40
C ASP A 218 10.68 15.66 -9.45
N ILE A 219 9.70 15.25 -10.25
CA ILE A 219 9.87 14.20 -11.25
C ILE A 219 10.10 14.80 -12.63
N GLU A 220 11.31 14.60 -13.16
CA GLU A 220 11.68 15.03 -14.50
C GLU A 220 11.04 14.16 -15.60
N GLN A 221 10.78 14.75 -16.77
CA GLN A 221 10.23 14.04 -17.92
C GLN A 221 11.12 12.87 -18.37
N ASP A 222 12.44 12.99 -18.24
CA ASP A 222 13.40 11.92 -18.56
C ASP A 222 13.20 10.69 -17.68
N CYS A 223 12.80 10.87 -16.41
CA CYS A 223 12.42 9.76 -15.56
C CYS A 223 11.14 9.08 -16.05
N LEU A 224 10.09 9.84 -16.38
CA LEU A 224 8.83 9.29 -16.90
C LEU A 224 9.05 8.52 -18.20
N ASP A 225 9.84 9.08 -19.11
CA ASP A 225 10.23 8.43 -20.35
C ASP A 225 11.02 7.15 -20.08
N ARG A 226 11.93 7.16 -19.10
CA ARG A 226 12.67 5.96 -18.70
C ARG A 226 11.72 4.86 -18.19
N ILE A 227 10.82 5.20 -17.26
CA ILE A 227 9.84 4.31 -16.65
C ILE A 227 8.93 3.67 -17.71
N TRP A 228 8.26 4.49 -18.52
CA TRP A 228 7.17 4.03 -19.39
C TRP A 228 7.60 3.74 -20.83
N GLN A 229 8.50 4.53 -21.40
CA GLN A 229 8.84 4.46 -22.83
C GLN A 229 10.10 3.64 -23.09
N LYS A 230 11.09 3.70 -22.19
CA LYS A 230 12.36 2.94 -22.30
C LYS A 230 12.30 1.61 -21.55
N GLY A 231 11.12 1.17 -21.14
CA GLY A 231 10.86 -0.16 -20.59
C GLY A 231 11.46 -0.44 -19.21
N TYR A 232 11.89 0.59 -18.46
CA TYR A 232 12.47 0.41 -17.14
C TYR A 232 11.54 -0.33 -16.20
N PHE A 233 10.27 0.06 -16.15
CA PHE A 233 9.32 -0.53 -15.22
C PHE A 233 9.04 -2.01 -15.54
N SER A 234 8.73 -2.33 -16.80
CA SER A 234 8.55 -3.73 -17.24
C SER A 234 9.81 -4.57 -17.02
N ARG A 235 11.00 -4.00 -17.27
CA ARG A 235 12.27 -4.67 -17.01
C ARG A 235 12.42 -5.01 -15.53
N LYS A 236 12.17 -4.07 -14.62
CA LYS A 236 12.29 -4.32 -13.17
C LYS A 236 11.25 -5.33 -12.67
N VAL A 237 10.03 -5.31 -13.19
CA VAL A 237 9.03 -6.35 -12.90
C VAL A 237 9.55 -7.73 -13.33
N GLN A 238 10.16 -7.83 -14.51
CA GLN A 238 10.74 -9.09 -14.99
C GLN A 238 11.98 -9.52 -14.20
N GLU A 239 12.91 -8.62 -13.89
CA GLU A 239 14.10 -8.91 -13.09
C GLU A 239 13.73 -9.47 -11.72
N ARG A 240 12.79 -8.83 -11.02
CA ARG A 240 12.33 -9.22 -9.68
C ARG A 240 11.59 -10.56 -9.70
N THR A 241 10.73 -10.79 -10.69
CA THR A 241 10.02 -12.07 -10.83
C THR A 241 10.94 -13.23 -11.21
N ASN A 242 11.96 -12.98 -12.03
CA ASN A 242 13.01 -13.96 -12.32
C ASN A 242 13.83 -14.27 -11.06
N ALA A 243 14.17 -13.25 -10.27
CA ALA A 243 14.87 -13.44 -8.99
C ALA A 243 14.01 -14.23 -7.98
N LEU A 244 12.69 -14.02 -7.93
CA LEU A 244 11.77 -14.86 -7.13
C LEU A 244 11.81 -16.34 -7.51
N ALA A 245 11.96 -16.65 -8.80
CA ALA A 245 12.02 -18.04 -9.26
C ALA A 245 13.27 -18.78 -8.74
N THR A 246 14.27 -18.06 -8.22
CA THR A 246 15.45 -18.65 -7.56
C THR A 246 15.20 -19.02 -6.10
N ILE A 247 14.14 -18.49 -5.48
CA ILE A 247 13.74 -18.85 -4.11
C ILE A 247 12.88 -20.12 -4.16
N PRO A 248 13.22 -21.19 -3.42
CA PRO A 248 12.43 -22.42 -3.39
C PRO A 248 10.95 -22.16 -3.07
N ALA A 249 10.07 -22.70 -3.91
CA ALA A 249 8.61 -22.61 -3.82
C ALA A 249 7.98 -21.22 -4.10
N PHE A 250 8.74 -20.19 -4.51
CA PHE A 250 8.16 -18.87 -4.85
C PHE A 250 7.87 -18.66 -6.35
N SER A 251 8.18 -19.65 -7.19
CA SER A 251 8.00 -19.55 -8.65
C SER A 251 6.55 -19.38 -9.10
N ASP A 252 5.58 -19.73 -8.26
CA ASP A 252 4.14 -19.62 -8.51
C ASP A 252 3.48 -18.41 -7.81
N LEU A 253 4.23 -17.64 -7.03
CA LEU A 253 3.70 -16.54 -6.23
C LEU A 253 3.02 -15.49 -7.11
N THR A 254 1.80 -15.05 -6.78
CA THR A 254 1.08 -14.02 -7.53
C THR A 254 1.89 -12.73 -7.62
N ILE A 255 1.94 -12.15 -8.82
CA ILE A 255 2.67 -10.91 -9.12
C ILE A 255 1.66 -9.81 -9.42
N THR A 256 1.94 -8.60 -8.94
CA THR A 256 1.11 -7.44 -9.23
C THR A 256 1.94 -6.17 -9.29
N SER A 257 1.30 -5.10 -9.74
CA SER A 257 1.69 -3.74 -9.43
C SER A 257 0.43 -3.01 -8.96
N VAL A 258 0.57 -2.20 -7.93
CA VAL A 258 -0.58 -1.48 -7.37
C VAL A 258 -0.71 -0.14 -8.08
N MET A 259 -1.88 0.12 -8.65
CA MET A 259 -2.19 1.38 -9.34
C MET A 259 -3.30 2.14 -8.59
N GLY A 260 -3.31 3.46 -8.66
CA GLY A 260 -4.36 4.32 -8.13
C GLY A 260 -5.55 4.50 -9.08
N GLY A 261 -6.54 5.28 -8.65
CA GLY A 261 -7.75 5.55 -9.42
C GLY A 261 -7.53 6.28 -10.76
N TYR A 262 -6.40 6.97 -10.94
CA TYR A 262 -6.08 7.71 -12.18
C TYR A 262 -6.00 6.81 -13.42
N VAL A 263 -5.81 5.50 -13.25
CA VAL A 263 -5.87 4.54 -14.37
C VAL A 263 -7.16 4.64 -15.18
N LEU A 264 -8.26 5.09 -14.57
CA LEU A 264 -9.57 5.24 -15.20
C LEU A 264 -9.68 6.45 -16.14
N ALA A 265 -8.69 7.33 -16.18
CA ALA A 265 -8.66 8.53 -17.04
C ALA A 265 -8.49 8.22 -18.53
N GLY A 266 -8.14 6.99 -18.90
CA GLY A 266 -8.09 6.51 -20.29
C GLY A 266 -9.10 5.41 -20.59
N GLN A 267 -9.04 4.85 -21.80
CA GLN A 267 -9.91 3.74 -22.24
C GLN A 267 -9.09 2.69 -23.01
N PRO A 268 -9.03 1.42 -22.57
CA PRO A 268 -9.56 0.92 -21.30
C PRO A 268 -8.82 1.48 -20.07
N PHE A 269 -7.54 1.80 -20.18
CA PHE A 269 -6.79 2.49 -19.12
C PHE A 269 -6.00 3.65 -19.74
N VAL A 270 -5.47 4.54 -18.88
CA VAL A 270 -4.53 5.57 -19.34
C VAL A 270 -3.34 4.92 -20.06
N ASP A 271 -2.95 5.50 -21.20
CA ASP A 271 -1.87 4.97 -22.05
C ASP A 271 -1.17 6.13 -22.75
N SER A 272 -0.64 7.05 -21.94
CA SER A 272 0.09 8.24 -22.38
C SER A 272 1.60 8.07 -22.16
N LYS A 273 2.39 9.05 -22.60
CA LYS A 273 3.83 9.07 -22.31
C LYS A 273 4.13 9.16 -20.80
N GLN A 274 3.26 9.88 -20.07
CA GLN A 274 3.37 10.07 -18.63
C GLN A 274 2.88 8.87 -17.81
N ALA A 275 2.00 8.04 -18.39
CA ALA A 275 1.39 6.89 -17.74
C ALA A 275 0.96 5.83 -18.78
N GLY A 276 1.86 4.88 -19.07
CA GLY A 276 1.68 3.80 -20.06
C GLY A 276 0.95 2.56 -19.51
N VAL A 277 -0.13 2.75 -18.74
CA VAL A 277 -0.75 1.68 -17.94
C VAL A 277 -1.39 0.60 -18.82
N ALA A 278 -2.16 0.97 -19.85
CA ALA A 278 -2.82 -0.02 -20.69
C ALA A 278 -1.80 -0.89 -21.45
N SER A 279 -0.74 -0.29 -22.00
CA SER A 279 0.37 -1.01 -22.63
C SER A 279 1.08 -1.93 -21.64
N PHE A 280 1.37 -1.44 -20.43
CA PHE A 280 1.98 -2.23 -19.37
C PHE A 280 1.12 -3.44 -18.98
N PHE A 281 -0.19 -3.28 -18.81
CA PHE A 281 -1.06 -4.41 -18.46
C PHE A 281 -1.17 -5.46 -19.57
N ARG A 282 -1.22 -5.06 -20.84
CA ARG A 282 -1.17 -6.02 -21.95
C ARG A 282 0.12 -6.83 -21.93
N TRP A 283 1.25 -6.18 -21.65
CA TRP A 283 2.54 -6.85 -21.47
C TRP A 283 2.53 -7.78 -20.25
N ALA A 284 2.07 -7.31 -19.09
CA ALA A 284 2.07 -8.11 -17.87
C ALA A 284 1.20 -9.37 -18.01
N VAL A 285 0.04 -9.24 -18.67
CA VAL A 285 -0.84 -10.38 -18.97
C VAL A 285 -0.21 -11.34 -19.97
N SER A 286 0.53 -10.85 -20.98
CA SER A 286 1.19 -11.74 -21.95
C SER A 286 2.37 -12.51 -21.33
N VAL A 287 3.06 -11.92 -20.36
CA VAL A 287 4.21 -12.55 -19.67
C VAL A 287 3.76 -13.48 -18.53
N TYR A 288 2.83 -13.03 -17.69
CA TYR A 288 2.49 -13.73 -16.44
C TYR A 288 1.13 -14.45 -16.48
N GLY A 289 0.28 -14.17 -17.47
CA GLY A 289 -1.03 -14.83 -17.61
C GLY A 289 -1.87 -14.75 -16.34
N ARG A 290 -2.23 -15.93 -15.79
CA ARG A 290 -3.04 -16.06 -14.56
C ARG A 290 -2.28 -15.75 -13.27
N ARG A 291 -0.94 -15.66 -13.32
CA ARG A 291 -0.12 -15.28 -12.17
C ARG A 291 -0.19 -13.78 -11.88
N TRP A 292 -0.70 -12.98 -12.81
CA TRP A 292 -0.90 -11.54 -12.63
C TRP A 292 -2.19 -11.23 -11.88
N ALA A 293 -2.10 -10.45 -10.81
CA ALA A 293 -3.24 -9.82 -10.17
C ALA A 293 -3.31 -8.34 -10.53
N PHE A 294 -4.53 -7.83 -10.70
CA PHE A 294 -4.81 -6.41 -10.87
C PHE A 294 -5.11 -5.79 -9.51
N THR A 295 -4.26 -4.88 -9.03
CA THR A 295 -4.39 -4.31 -7.70
C THR A 295 -4.59 -2.81 -7.76
N TRP A 296 -5.56 -2.30 -6.99
CA TRP A 296 -6.02 -0.92 -7.09
C TRP A 296 -6.05 -0.21 -5.74
N ASN A 297 -5.53 1.00 -5.67
CA ASN A 297 -5.76 1.92 -4.57
C ASN A 297 -6.93 2.83 -4.95
N ILE A 298 -8.05 2.70 -4.24
CA ILE A 298 -9.27 3.44 -4.56
C ILE A 298 -9.79 4.14 -3.31
N TYR A 299 -9.82 5.46 -3.38
CA TYR A 299 -10.21 6.34 -2.28
C TYR A 299 -11.32 7.28 -2.75
N PRO A 300 -12.60 6.96 -2.46
CA PRO A 300 -13.68 7.92 -2.61
C PRO A 300 -13.40 9.24 -1.88
N TYR A 301 -12.66 9.20 -0.76
CA TYR A 301 -12.22 10.36 0.01
C TYR A 301 -11.51 11.44 -0.83
N PHE A 302 -10.74 11.05 -1.86
CA PHE A 302 -9.99 11.97 -2.72
C PHE A 302 -10.61 12.18 -4.10
N ASP A 303 -11.83 11.69 -4.36
CA ASP A 303 -12.41 11.77 -5.70
C ASP A 303 -12.78 13.23 -6.05
N PRO A 304 -12.17 13.83 -7.09
CA PRO A 304 -12.40 15.23 -7.44
C PRO A 304 -13.79 15.48 -8.07
N HIS A 305 -14.53 14.42 -8.41
CA HIS A 305 -15.87 14.52 -8.98
C HIS A 305 -16.95 14.65 -7.92
N ILE A 306 -16.65 14.40 -6.64
CA ILE A 306 -17.58 14.63 -5.54
C ILE A 306 -17.81 16.12 -5.38
N GLN A 307 -19.08 16.53 -5.31
CA GLN A 307 -19.50 17.93 -5.18
C GLN A 307 -20.23 18.16 -3.86
N LEU A 308 -20.19 19.41 -3.39
CA LEU A 308 -21.03 19.87 -2.29
C LEU A 308 -22.50 19.88 -2.71
N ASP A 309 -23.41 19.80 -1.75
CA ASP A 309 -24.84 19.85 -2.01
C ASP A 309 -25.20 21.21 -2.65
N ALA A 310 -26.00 21.19 -3.70
CA ALA A 310 -26.41 22.41 -4.40
C ALA A 310 -27.23 23.31 -3.46
N GLY A 311 -26.72 24.52 -3.20
CA GLY A 311 -27.35 25.47 -2.27
C GLY A 311 -27.17 25.11 -0.78
N GLY A 312 -26.38 24.09 -0.45
CA GLY A 312 -26.20 23.57 0.91
C GLY A 312 -25.22 24.34 1.80
N PHE A 313 -24.70 25.50 1.36
CA PHE A 313 -23.76 26.32 2.14
C PHE A 313 -22.55 25.54 2.72
N GLY A 314 -22.05 24.54 1.99
CA GLY A 314 -20.93 23.69 2.43
C GLY A 314 -21.31 22.31 2.94
N THR A 315 -22.59 21.92 2.93
CA THR A 315 -22.98 20.53 3.23
C THR A 315 -22.61 19.58 2.09
N CYS A 316 -22.47 18.29 2.39
CA CYS A 316 -22.14 17.23 1.44
C CYS A 316 -22.92 15.93 1.71
N ASN A 317 -24.18 16.01 2.12
CA ASN A 317 -24.96 14.85 2.55
C ASN A 317 -25.14 13.84 1.41
N ASP A 318 -25.46 14.30 0.21
CA ASP A 318 -25.69 13.42 -0.94
C ASP A 318 -24.39 12.71 -1.34
N ALA A 319 -23.30 13.47 -1.37
CA ALA A 319 -21.95 12.95 -1.59
C ALA A 319 -21.58 11.87 -0.58
N MET A 320 -21.80 12.14 0.72
CA MET A 320 -21.46 11.24 1.82
C MET A 320 -22.23 9.91 1.73
N GLN A 321 -23.52 9.94 1.40
CA GLN A 321 -24.33 8.73 1.24
C GLN A 321 -23.79 7.78 0.16
N HIS A 322 -23.17 8.32 -0.89
CA HIS A 322 -22.63 7.52 -2.00
C HIS A 322 -21.16 7.13 -1.80
N ALA A 323 -20.36 8.04 -1.23
CA ALA A 323 -18.92 7.84 -1.07
C ALA A 323 -18.58 6.87 0.06
N ILE A 324 -19.38 6.85 1.13
CA ILE A 324 -19.11 6.03 2.32
C ILE A 324 -19.70 4.62 2.25
N ASN A 325 -20.68 4.41 1.37
CA ASN A 325 -21.41 3.15 1.27
C ASN A 325 -20.69 2.14 0.35
N PHE A 326 -20.80 0.86 0.70
CA PHE A 326 -20.17 -0.28 0.03
C PHE A 326 -21.18 -1.21 -0.67
N ALA A 327 -22.45 -0.84 -0.71
CA ALA A 327 -23.45 -1.56 -1.49
C ALA A 327 -23.19 -1.41 -3.01
N PRO A 328 -23.62 -2.39 -3.83
CA PRO A 328 -23.57 -2.25 -5.29
C PRO A 328 -24.22 -0.94 -5.77
N GLY A 329 -23.51 -0.20 -6.62
CA GLY A 329 -23.94 1.13 -7.11
C GLY A 329 -23.37 2.31 -6.34
N CYS A 330 -22.82 2.09 -5.14
CA CYS A 330 -22.05 3.12 -4.42
C CYS A 330 -20.68 3.33 -5.06
N MET A 331 -19.97 4.39 -4.65
CA MET A 331 -18.80 4.89 -5.39
C MET A 331 -17.69 3.84 -5.54
N LEU A 332 -17.20 3.29 -4.42
CA LEU A 332 -16.10 2.32 -4.42
C LEU A 332 -16.48 1.03 -5.19
N PRO A 333 -17.61 0.34 -4.89
CA PRO A 333 -18.01 -0.84 -5.67
C PRO A 333 -18.22 -0.54 -7.16
N SER A 334 -18.74 0.63 -7.53
CA SER A 334 -18.95 1.00 -8.93
C SER A 334 -17.63 1.21 -9.67
N GLN A 335 -16.65 1.87 -9.04
CA GLN A 335 -15.31 2.03 -9.59
C GLN A 335 -14.60 0.69 -9.76
N LEU A 336 -14.68 -0.20 -8.76
CA LEU A 336 -14.13 -1.56 -8.86
C LEU A 336 -14.83 -2.43 -9.90
N ALA A 337 -16.15 -2.29 -10.04
CA ALA A 337 -16.90 -2.95 -11.11
C ALA A 337 -16.43 -2.49 -12.49
N GLU A 338 -16.21 -1.19 -12.64
CA GLU A 338 -15.66 -0.63 -13.88
C GLU A 338 -14.24 -1.14 -14.15
N LEU A 339 -13.35 -1.11 -13.16
CA LEU A 339 -12.00 -1.68 -13.26
C LEU A 339 -12.03 -3.14 -13.72
N ARG A 340 -12.92 -3.98 -13.16
CA ARG A 340 -13.09 -5.37 -13.61
C ARG A 340 -13.54 -5.47 -15.07
N ARG A 341 -14.49 -4.63 -15.52
CA ARG A 341 -14.93 -4.63 -16.93
C ARG A 341 -13.79 -4.23 -17.87
N ARG A 342 -13.01 -3.21 -17.49
CA ARG A 342 -11.87 -2.75 -18.31
C ARG A 342 -10.72 -3.74 -18.32
N THR A 343 -10.47 -4.42 -17.21
CA THR A 343 -9.57 -5.58 -17.15
C THR A 343 -10.04 -6.67 -18.11
N ALA A 344 -11.32 -7.06 -18.05
CA ALA A 344 -11.86 -8.07 -18.96
C ALA A 344 -11.76 -7.67 -20.44
N ALA A 345 -11.86 -6.37 -20.75
CA ALA A 345 -11.69 -5.86 -22.11
C ALA A 345 -10.25 -6.00 -22.64
N ILE A 346 -9.22 -5.94 -21.77
CA ILE A 346 -7.82 -6.16 -22.19
C ILE A 346 -7.41 -7.63 -22.15
N THR A 347 -7.97 -8.43 -21.24
CA THR A 347 -7.55 -9.83 -21.05
C THR A 347 -8.42 -10.85 -21.75
N GLY A 348 -9.66 -10.46 -22.11
CA GLY A 348 -10.71 -11.38 -22.56
C GLY A 348 -11.32 -12.22 -21.43
N ARG A 349 -11.03 -11.94 -20.15
CA ARG A 349 -11.39 -12.79 -19.01
C ARG A 349 -12.10 -12.00 -17.92
N LYS A 350 -13.21 -12.55 -17.39
CA LYS A 350 -14.01 -11.91 -16.32
C LYS A 350 -13.56 -12.33 -14.91
N ASP A 351 -12.66 -13.29 -14.82
CA ASP A 351 -12.25 -13.98 -13.60
C ASP A 351 -10.78 -13.73 -13.24
N ASP A 352 -10.16 -12.68 -13.80
CA ASP A 352 -8.83 -12.26 -13.38
C ASP A 352 -8.81 -11.83 -11.90
N ILE A 353 -7.72 -12.16 -11.22
CA ILE A 353 -7.51 -11.82 -9.81
C ILE A 353 -7.53 -10.29 -9.68
N THR A 354 -8.38 -9.79 -8.81
CA THR A 354 -8.50 -8.35 -8.54
C THR A 354 -8.43 -8.09 -7.05
N TRP A 355 -7.50 -7.23 -6.64
CA TRP A 355 -7.33 -6.81 -5.26
C TRP A 355 -7.62 -5.32 -5.12
N LEU A 356 -8.31 -4.93 -4.04
CA LEU A 356 -8.31 -3.55 -3.56
C LEU A 356 -7.08 -3.40 -2.67
N GLY A 357 -6.02 -2.83 -3.23
CA GLY A 357 -4.74 -2.64 -2.58
C GLY A 357 -4.83 -1.71 -1.39
N GLU A 358 -5.64 -0.67 -1.47
CA GLU A 358 -5.93 0.26 -0.38
C GLU A 358 -7.29 0.92 -0.57
N THR A 359 -7.94 1.20 0.56
CA THR A 359 -9.02 2.16 0.69
C THR A 359 -9.11 2.62 2.14
N GLY A 360 -9.61 3.81 2.40
CA GLY A 360 -9.76 4.29 3.77
C GLY A 360 -10.47 5.62 3.84
N TRP A 361 -10.72 6.07 5.07
CA TRP A 361 -11.30 7.37 5.36
C TRP A 361 -10.50 8.08 6.45
N SER A 362 -10.25 9.38 6.27
CA SER A 362 -9.42 10.15 7.18
C SER A 362 -10.24 10.84 8.27
N TYR A 363 -9.78 10.77 9.51
CA TYR A 363 -10.26 11.60 10.62
C TYR A 363 -9.11 11.84 11.60
N PRO A 364 -8.72 13.08 11.95
CA PRO A 364 -9.13 14.35 11.37
C PRO A 364 -8.84 14.46 9.87
N GLN A 365 -9.31 15.54 9.23
CA GLN A 365 -9.08 15.79 7.81
C GLN A 365 -7.61 15.62 7.43
N ALA A 366 -7.34 14.82 6.38
CA ALA A 366 -6.01 14.70 5.81
C ALA A 366 -5.53 16.04 5.24
N SER A 367 -4.26 16.38 5.46
CA SER A 367 -3.68 17.62 4.90
C SER A 367 -3.58 17.60 3.36
N THR A 368 -3.75 16.42 2.77
CA THR A 368 -3.75 16.16 1.32
C THR A 368 -5.13 16.27 0.68
N LEU A 369 -6.21 16.48 1.46
CA LEU A 369 -7.53 16.70 0.88
C LEU A 369 -7.61 18.12 0.28
N ASP A 370 -7.46 18.21 -1.04
CA ASP A 370 -7.46 19.47 -1.80
C ASP A 370 -8.69 19.65 -2.72
N THR A 371 -9.70 18.77 -2.58
CA THR A 371 -10.96 18.85 -3.32
C THR A 371 -11.95 19.82 -2.64
N VAL A 372 -13.10 20.06 -3.29
CA VAL A 372 -14.19 20.86 -2.70
C VAL A 372 -14.73 20.27 -1.39
N MET A 373 -14.49 18.97 -1.12
CA MET A 373 -14.89 18.31 0.12
C MET A 373 -14.13 18.80 1.35
N ALA A 374 -12.96 19.44 1.18
CA ALA A 374 -12.28 20.11 2.29
C ALA A 374 -13.14 21.21 2.95
N GLY A 375 -14.17 21.72 2.24
CA GLY A 375 -15.12 22.68 2.77
C GLY A 375 -16.29 22.07 3.55
N CYS A 376 -16.49 20.75 3.49
CA CYS A 376 -17.58 20.06 4.19
C CYS A 376 -17.13 19.57 5.56
N LYS A 377 -17.74 20.09 6.63
CA LYS A 377 -17.33 19.79 8.01
C LYS A 377 -17.59 18.35 8.40
N GLU A 378 -18.64 17.76 7.82
CA GLU A 378 -19.07 16.39 8.05
C GLU A 378 -18.17 15.36 7.35
N PHE A 379 -17.38 15.77 6.34
CA PHE A 379 -16.63 14.85 5.49
C PHE A 379 -15.50 14.16 6.23
N SER A 380 -14.85 14.84 7.18
CA SER A 380 -13.70 14.31 7.92
C SER A 380 -13.96 14.31 9.42
N THR A 381 -15.11 13.77 9.85
CA THR A 381 -15.45 13.56 11.27
C THR A 381 -15.20 12.12 11.71
N GLN A 382 -15.24 11.89 13.03
CA GLN A 382 -15.11 10.52 13.56
C GLN A 382 -16.27 9.65 13.08
N GLU A 383 -17.47 10.22 12.99
CA GLU A 383 -18.69 9.52 12.55
C GLU A 383 -18.54 9.08 11.10
N ALA A 384 -18.02 9.94 10.22
CA ALA A 384 -17.72 9.61 8.83
C ALA A 384 -16.72 8.44 8.71
N MET A 385 -15.59 8.53 9.43
CA MET A 385 -14.59 7.46 9.44
C MET A 385 -15.17 6.15 10.00
N SER A 386 -15.92 6.22 11.11
CA SER A 386 -16.55 5.06 11.74
C SER A 386 -17.53 4.38 10.80
N LEU A 387 -18.36 5.15 10.09
CA LEU A 387 -19.33 4.60 9.14
C LEU A 387 -18.62 3.98 7.93
N TYR A 388 -17.57 4.62 7.41
CA TYR A 388 -16.77 4.06 6.30
C TYR A 388 -16.11 2.74 6.68
N TYR A 389 -15.44 2.71 7.84
CA TYR A 389 -14.78 1.52 8.32
C TYR A 389 -15.79 0.41 8.64
N GLN A 390 -16.92 0.72 9.26
CA GLN A 390 -18.00 -0.26 9.48
C GLN A 390 -18.49 -0.85 8.15
N ASN A 391 -18.76 -0.01 7.15
CA ASN A 391 -19.17 -0.49 5.82
C ASN A 391 -18.08 -1.35 5.16
N PHE A 392 -16.79 -1.02 5.36
CA PHE A 392 -15.69 -1.89 4.92
C PHE A 392 -15.72 -3.25 5.63
N LEU A 393 -15.97 -3.31 6.95
CA LEU A 393 -16.05 -4.55 7.72
C LEU A 393 -17.26 -5.40 7.28
N ASP A 394 -18.41 -4.77 7.07
CA ASP A 394 -19.67 -5.44 6.67
C ASP A 394 -19.73 -5.83 5.18
N TRP A 395 -18.87 -5.26 4.34
CA TRP A 395 -18.89 -5.52 2.91
C TRP A 395 -18.47 -6.95 2.55
N ASP A 396 -19.28 -7.66 1.79
CA ASP A 396 -19.01 -9.04 1.33
C ASP A 396 -18.12 -9.11 0.07
N LEU A 397 -17.49 -8.00 -0.30
CA LEU A 397 -16.67 -7.81 -1.51
C LEU A 397 -17.48 -7.78 -2.83
N SER A 398 -18.81 -7.78 -2.78
CA SER A 398 -19.67 -7.77 -3.96
C SER A 398 -19.63 -6.44 -4.72
N LEU A 399 -19.78 -6.53 -6.04
CA LEU A 399 -19.72 -5.39 -6.98
C LEU A 399 -21.02 -5.22 -7.82
N GLY A 400 -22.06 -6.01 -7.51
CA GLY A 400 -23.31 -6.11 -8.26
C GLY A 400 -23.53 -7.47 -8.93
N ALA A 401 -24.75 -7.71 -9.42
CA ALA A 401 -25.23 -9.05 -9.81
C ALA A 401 -24.43 -9.72 -10.95
N ASP A 402 -23.80 -8.94 -11.85
CA ASP A 402 -23.10 -9.45 -13.03
C ASP A 402 -21.59 -9.26 -13.00
N VAL A 403 -21.05 -8.89 -11.83
CA VAL A 403 -19.63 -8.61 -11.66
C VAL A 403 -19.08 -9.47 -10.53
N ARG A 404 -18.05 -10.27 -10.84
CA ARG A 404 -17.37 -11.11 -9.84
C ARG A 404 -16.91 -10.22 -8.66
N PRO A 405 -17.13 -10.63 -7.39
CA PRO A 405 -16.56 -9.95 -6.22
C PRO A 405 -15.05 -9.77 -6.33
N ILE A 406 -14.45 -8.74 -5.71
CA ILE A 406 -12.98 -8.67 -5.64
C ILE A 406 -12.43 -9.83 -4.78
N ASP A 407 -11.20 -10.24 -5.07
CA ASP A 407 -10.60 -11.43 -4.46
C ASP A 407 -9.96 -11.11 -3.10
N HIS A 408 -9.57 -9.85 -2.86
CA HIS A 408 -9.01 -9.39 -1.60
C HIS A 408 -9.11 -7.87 -1.44
N ALA A 409 -9.21 -7.36 -0.21
CA ALA A 409 -9.22 -5.93 0.09
C ALA A 409 -8.33 -5.57 1.27
N PHE A 410 -7.63 -4.44 1.20
CA PHE A 410 -6.89 -3.89 2.33
C PHE A 410 -7.43 -2.52 2.74
N TYR A 411 -7.68 -2.36 4.04
CA TYR A 411 -7.95 -1.06 4.64
C TYR A 411 -6.63 -0.30 4.84
N PHE A 412 -6.59 0.97 4.46
CA PHE A 412 -5.52 1.90 4.75
C PHE A 412 -5.98 2.79 5.91
N THR A 413 -5.36 2.72 7.09
CA THR A 413 -4.17 1.93 7.46
C THR A 413 -4.17 1.58 8.95
N PHE A 414 -3.12 0.94 9.44
CA PHE A 414 -2.99 0.53 10.83
C PHE A 414 -2.83 1.72 11.79
N ARG A 415 -1.93 2.66 11.47
CA ARG A 415 -1.72 3.91 12.21
C ARG A 415 -1.74 5.13 11.30
N ASP A 416 -2.04 6.28 11.89
CA ASP A 416 -1.89 7.54 11.18
C ASP A 416 -0.46 7.67 10.66
N SER A 417 -0.34 7.98 9.39
CA SER A 417 0.94 8.14 8.71
C SER A 417 1.29 9.61 8.61
N VAL A 418 2.57 9.92 8.84
CA VAL A 418 3.17 11.19 8.47
C VAL A 418 4.08 10.92 7.29
N ASN A 419 3.63 11.32 6.10
CA ASN A 419 4.37 11.11 4.87
C ASN A 419 4.81 12.46 4.31
N PHE A 420 6.13 12.72 4.26
CA PHE A 420 6.68 14.00 3.80
C PHE A 420 6.07 15.23 4.53
N GLU A 421 5.94 15.15 5.85
CA GLU A 421 5.32 16.19 6.70
C GLU A 421 3.81 16.39 6.47
N LEU A 422 3.20 15.60 5.59
CA LEU A 422 1.76 15.58 5.38
C LEU A 422 1.13 14.55 6.31
N HIS A 423 0.12 14.99 7.05
CA HIS A 423 -0.60 14.17 8.01
C HIS A 423 -1.77 13.47 7.31
N GLU A 424 -1.69 12.15 7.26
CA GLU A 424 -2.71 11.27 6.73
C GLU A 424 -3.34 10.49 7.89
N ASN A 425 -4.47 10.98 8.40
CA ASN A 425 -5.09 10.45 9.60
C ASN A 425 -6.05 9.27 9.31
N PHE A 426 -5.62 8.34 8.46
CA PHE A 426 -6.40 7.18 8.03
C PHE A 426 -6.31 5.97 8.98
N GLY A 427 -5.41 6.03 9.97
CA GLY A 427 -5.12 4.92 10.86
C GLY A 427 -6.30 4.49 11.71
N LEU A 428 -6.48 3.19 11.90
CA LEU A 428 -7.38 2.63 12.91
C LEU A 428 -6.88 2.86 14.35
N MET A 429 -5.66 3.34 14.48
CA MET A 429 -5.00 3.81 15.70
C MET A 429 -4.23 5.10 15.38
N SER A 430 -4.02 5.98 16.36
CA SER A 430 -3.37 7.27 16.07
C SER A 430 -1.84 7.20 16.07
N SER A 431 -1.23 6.39 16.95
CA SER A 431 0.23 6.32 17.06
C SER A 431 0.73 5.02 17.69
N CYS A 432 2.04 4.81 17.67
CA CYS A 432 2.68 3.67 18.33
C CYS A 432 2.55 3.64 19.86
N ASN A 433 2.31 4.79 20.48
CA ASN A 433 2.09 4.87 21.93
C ASN A 433 0.61 4.72 22.31
N SER A 434 -0.27 4.49 21.33
CA SER A 434 -1.70 4.36 21.57
C SER A 434 -2.03 2.94 22.04
N PHE A 435 -2.64 2.83 23.20
CA PHE A 435 -3.22 1.57 23.68
C PHE A 435 -4.67 1.40 23.26
N HIS A 436 -5.33 2.49 22.91
CA HIS A 436 -6.72 2.53 22.47
C HIS A 436 -6.81 2.54 20.95
N CYS A 437 -7.83 1.85 20.41
CA CYS A 437 -8.20 2.03 19.02
C CYS A 437 -8.70 3.47 18.81
N LYS A 438 -8.61 3.99 17.59
CA LYS A 438 -8.92 5.40 17.32
C LYS A 438 -10.39 5.76 17.50
N LEU A 439 -11.29 4.84 17.13
CA LEU A 439 -12.72 5.00 17.33
C LEU A 439 -13.10 4.47 18.73
N GLN A 440 -13.90 5.25 19.44
CA GLN A 440 -14.44 4.96 20.78
C GLN A 440 -15.88 5.48 20.82
N THR A 441 -16.73 5.00 21.74
CA THR A 441 -18.04 5.61 21.94
C THR A 441 -17.89 7.01 22.56
N GLU A 442 -18.83 7.94 22.28
CA GLU A 442 -18.74 9.33 22.75
C GLU A 442 -18.55 9.48 24.26
N LYS A 443 -18.99 8.51 25.06
CA LYS A 443 -18.93 8.58 26.52
C LYS A 443 -17.49 8.62 27.05
N ASP A 444 -16.55 7.99 26.36
CA ASP A 444 -15.16 7.93 26.81
C ASP A 444 -14.28 9.08 26.26
N ARG A 445 -14.76 9.82 25.26
CA ARG A 445 -14.08 11.04 24.78
C ARG A 445 -13.96 12.12 25.85
N LEU A 446 -14.93 12.21 26.75
CA LEU A 446 -14.93 13.15 27.88
C LEU A 446 -13.99 12.73 29.02
N LEU A 447 -13.48 11.50 29.01
CA LEU A 447 -12.55 10.98 30.03
C LEU A 447 -11.09 10.97 29.56
N LEU A 448 -10.86 11.03 28.24
CA LEU A 448 -9.54 11.05 27.61
C LEU A 448 -9.00 12.47 27.35
N LEU A 449 -9.88 13.47 27.30
CA LEU A 449 -9.55 14.90 27.32
C LEU A 449 -9.45 15.40 28.78
#